data_AF-A0A4V6JID8-F1
#
_entry.id   AF-A0A4V6JID8-F1
#
_cell.length_a   1.000
_cell.length_b   1.000
_cell.length_c   1.000
_cell.angle_alpha   90.00
_cell.angle_beta   90.00
_cell.angle_gamma   90.00
#
_symmetry.space_group_name_H-M   'P 1'
#
loop_
_entity.id
_entity.type
_entity.pdbx_description
1 polymer ?
#
loop_
_entity_poly.entity_id
_entity_poly.type
_entity_poly.pdbx_seq_one_letter_code
_entity_poly.pdbx_strand_id
1 'polypeptide(L)'
;MICPGKLSFAATTAIARRNYQADSDIFSTRRKDNEQIYNLSLWHRDLYFFGVMPKLNFSYKRVDSNINFYDYQQRYITLSLDKNF
;
A
#
# COMPACT_ATOMS: atom_id res chain seq x y z
N MET A 1 -14.99 -7.09 -6.11
CA MET A 1 -16.42 -7.17 -5.76
C MET A 1 -17.09 -5.93 -6.30
N ILE A 2 -18.08 -6.07 -7.19
CA ILE A 2 -18.75 -4.93 -7.85
C ILE A 2 -20.01 -4.63 -7.04
N CYS A 3 -20.08 -3.43 -6.44
CA CYS A 3 -21.26 -2.96 -5.72
C CYS A 3 -22.29 -2.41 -6.75
N PRO A 4 -23.61 -2.40 -6.48
CA PRO A 4 -24.62 -1.98 -7.46
C PRO A 4 -24.63 -0.47 -7.76
N GLY A 5 -23.81 0.33 -7.07
CA GLY A 5 -23.57 1.72 -7.41
C GLY A 5 -22.38 1.85 -8.37
N LYS A 6 -22.36 2.88 -9.21
CA LYS A 6 -21.23 3.19 -10.11
C LYS A 6 -19.92 3.55 -9.37
N LEU A 7 -19.93 3.46 -8.04
CA LEU A 7 -18.77 3.43 -7.17
C LEU A 7 -18.04 2.09 -7.30
N SER A 8 -16.78 2.15 -7.67
CA SER A 8 -15.89 1.00 -7.74
C SER A 8 -14.77 1.14 -6.72
N PHE A 9 -14.39 0.01 -6.12
CA PHE A 9 -13.28 -0.06 -5.19
C PHE A 9 -12.43 -1.28 -5.50
N ALA A 10 -11.13 -1.17 -5.21
CA ALA A 10 -10.20 -2.29 -5.26
C ALA A 10 -9.38 -2.26 -3.97
N ALA A 11 -9.26 -3.41 -3.31
CA ALA A 11 -8.41 -3.57 -2.16
C ALA A 11 -7.39 -4.66 -2.48
N THR A 12 -6.11 -4.39 -2.22
CA THR A 12 -5.04 -5.38 -2.33
C THR A 12 -4.28 -5.42 -1.02
N THR A 13 -3.96 -6.64 -0.61
CA THR A 13 -3.11 -6.89 0.56
C THR A 13 -1.91 -7.72 0.11
N ALA A 14 -0.74 -7.39 0.63
CA ALA A 14 0.48 -8.13 0.39
C ALA A 14 1.21 -8.34 1.71
N ILE A 15 1.57 -9.60 1.97
CA ILE A 15 2.34 -9.99 3.14
C ILE A 15 3.66 -10.55 2.60
N ALA A 16 4.78 -9.99 3.06
CA ALA A 16 6.10 -10.45 2.68
C ALA A 16 6.95 -10.65 3.93
N ARG A 17 7.62 -11.80 4.02
CA ARG A 17 8.62 -12.07 5.06
C ARG A 17 10.00 -12.03 4.44
N ARG A 18 10.84 -11.09 4.86
CA ARG A 18 12.23 -11.01 4.42
C ARG A 18 13.13 -11.55 5.53
N ASN A 19 13.82 -12.65 5.23
CA ASN A 19 14.87 -13.19 6.07
C ASN A 19 16.21 -12.75 5.47
N TYR A 20 16.92 -11.85 6.14
CA TYR A 20 18.27 -11.47 5.71
C TYR A 20 19.25 -12.56 6.15
N GLN A 21 20.07 -13.05 5.22
CA GLN A 21 21.03 -14.14 5.45
C GLN A 21 22.35 -13.66 6.08
N ALA A 22 22.61 -12.36 6.08
CA ALA A 22 23.81 -11.77 6.68
C ALA A 22 23.54 -11.38 8.14
N ASP A 23 24.46 -11.75 9.03
CA ASP A 23 24.55 -11.16 10.36
C ASP A 23 24.92 -9.67 10.18
N SER A 24 24.23 -8.77 10.87
CA SER A 24 24.61 -7.36 10.87
C SER A 24 25.88 -7.17 11.69
N ASP A 25 26.96 -6.65 11.09
CA ASP A 25 28.26 -6.40 11.74
C ASP A 25 28.19 -5.59 13.06
N ILE A 26 27.07 -4.90 13.32
CA ILE A 26 26.88 -4.02 14.48
C ILE A 26 25.96 -4.65 15.54
N PHE A 27 25.12 -5.62 15.15
CA PHE A 27 24.19 -6.31 16.04
C PHE A 27 24.21 -7.79 15.68
N SER A 28 24.70 -8.64 16.58
CA SER A 28 24.88 -10.09 16.39
C SER A 28 23.54 -10.88 16.31
N THR A 29 22.50 -10.31 15.71
CA THR A 29 21.14 -10.85 15.61
C THR A 29 20.63 -10.78 14.18
N ARG A 30 20.12 -11.90 13.67
CA ARG A 30 19.54 -12.01 12.32
C ARG A 30 18.29 -11.15 12.17
N ARG A 31 18.30 -10.24 11.21
CA ARG A 31 17.15 -9.38 10.88
C ARG A 31 16.05 -10.22 10.20
N LYS A 32 14.88 -10.25 10.82
CA LYS A 32 13.63 -10.78 10.24
C LYS A 32 12.65 -9.62 10.14
N ASP A 33 12.22 -9.33 8.92
CA ASP A 33 11.24 -8.29 8.65
C ASP A 33 9.93 -8.93 8.20
N ASN A 34 8.84 -8.52 8.83
CA ASN A 34 7.49 -8.85 8.43
C ASN A 34 6.86 -7.59 7.83
N GLU A 35 6.74 -7.57 6.50
CA GLU A 35 6.13 -6.47 5.77
C GLU A 35 4.67 -6.78 5.46
N GLN A 36 3.78 -5.86 5.84
CA GLN A 36 2.36 -5.90 5.53
C GLN A 36 2.02 -4.62 4.77
N ILE A 37 1.47 -4.78 3.57
CA ILE A 37 1.10 -3.67 2.70
C ILE A 37 -0.39 -3.82 2.38
N TYR A 38 -1.14 -2.76 2.61
CA TYR A 38 -2.55 -2.65 2.29
C TYR A 38 -2.73 -1.48 1.34
N ASN A 39 -3.32 -1.73 0.17
CA ASN A 39 -3.70 -0.68 -0.75
C ASN A 39 -5.21 -0.71 -0.97
N LEU A 40 -5.82 0.46 -0.95
CA LEU A 40 -7.23 0.65 -1.22
C LEU A 40 -7.37 1.73 -2.29
N SER A 41 -8.01 1.40 -3.39
CA SER A 41 -8.35 2.32 -4.46
C SER A 41 -9.86 2.50 -4.50
N LEU A 42 -10.31 3.74 -4.59
CA LEU A 42 -11.73 4.13 -4.66
C LEU A 42 -11.91 5.09 -5.83
N TRP A 43 -12.89 4.82 -6.69
CA TRP A 43 -13.24 5.70 -7.80
C TRP A 43 -14.71 5.59 -8.14
N HIS A 44 -15.26 6.62 -8.76
CA HIS A 44 -16.63 6.63 -9.23
C HIS A 44 -16.65 6.69 -10.76
N ARG A 45 -17.24 5.70 -11.41
CA ARG A 45 -17.15 5.50 -12.87
C ARG A 45 -17.82 6.59 -13.70
N ASP A 46 -18.74 7.36 -13.12
CA ASP A 46 -19.39 8.51 -13.79
C ASP A 46 -18.83 9.87 -13.36
N LEU A 47 -17.94 9.88 -12.37
CA LEU A 47 -17.43 11.14 -11.86
C LEU A 47 -16.26 11.56 -12.75
N TYR A 48 -16.58 12.39 -13.73
CA TYR A 48 -15.61 12.99 -14.64
C TYR A 48 -15.63 14.50 -14.46
N PHE A 49 -14.46 15.08 -14.25
CA PHE A 49 -14.25 16.52 -14.31
C PHE A 49 -13.45 16.82 -15.57
N PHE A 50 -13.99 17.59 -16.51
CA PHE A 50 -13.29 17.94 -17.76
C PHE A 50 -12.71 16.74 -18.54
N GLY A 51 -13.37 15.57 -18.47
CA GLY A 51 -12.90 14.34 -19.11
C GLY A 51 -11.81 13.58 -18.34
N VAL A 52 -11.48 13.99 -17.11
CA VAL A 52 -10.60 13.22 -16.20
C VAL A 52 -11.40 12.54 -15.11
N MET A 53 -11.11 11.27 -14.85
CA MET A 53 -11.67 10.49 -13.75
C MET A 53 -10.71 10.53 -12.56
N PRO A 54 -11.11 11.08 -11.40
CA PRO A 54 -10.28 11.04 -10.21
C PRO A 54 -10.43 9.68 -9.51
N LYS A 55 -9.29 9.13 -9.13
CA LYS A 55 -9.15 7.89 -8.38
C LYS A 55 -8.36 8.17 -7.11
N LEU A 56 -8.98 7.88 -5.97
CA LEU A 56 -8.36 8.03 -4.67
C LEU A 56 -7.66 6.71 -4.30
N ASN A 57 -6.37 6.77 -4.03
CA ASN A 57 -5.57 5.63 -3.62
C ASN A 57 -5.04 5.86 -2.21
N PHE A 58 -5.29 4.93 -1.32
CA PHE A 58 -4.80 4.90 0.04
C PHE A 58 -3.84 3.72 0.18
N SER A 59 -2.63 3.98 0.63
CA SER A 59 -1.61 2.97 0.84
C SER A 59 -1.09 3.01 2.27
N TYR A 60 -1.17 1.86 2.92
CA TYR A 60 -0.67 1.63 4.26
C TYR A 60 0.37 0.52 4.25
N LYS A 61 1.58 0.84 4.67
CA LYS A 61 2.67 -0.11 4.82
C LYS A 61 3.10 -0.15 6.27
N ARG A 62 3.17 -1.35 6.83
CA ARG A 62 3.72 -1.63 8.15
C ARG A 62 4.84 -2.63 8.00
N VAL A 63 5.99 -2.35 8.59
CA VAL A 63 7.11 -3.27 8.66
C VAL A 63 7.49 -3.44 10.11
N ASP A 64 7.26 -4.66 10.62
CA ASP A 64 7.69 -5.07 11.94
C ASP A 64 9.03 -5.82 11.77
N SER A 65 10.09 -5.33 12.40
CA SER A 65 11.44 -5.88 12.36
C SER A 65 11.81 -6.44 13.74
N ASN A 66 12.52 -7.57 13.79
CA ASN A 66 12.97 -8.16 15.07
C ASN A 66 13.91 -7.23 15.88
N ILE A 67 14.47 -6.21 15.25
CA ILE A 67 15.24 -5.14 15.90
C ILE A 67 14.30 -3.93 15.97
N ASN A 68 13.84 -3.62 17.18
CA ASN A 68 12.83 -2.60 17.53
C ASN A 68 13.16 -1.17 17.06
N PHE A 69 14.34 -0.96 16.45
CA PHE A 69 14.81 0.32 15.90
C PHE A 69 14.37 0.54 14.45
N TYR A 70 13.94 -0.51 13.73
CA TYR A 70 13.59 -0.44 12.30
C TYR A 70 12.11 -0.64 12.01
N ASP A 71 11.26 -0.56 13.03
CA ASP A 71 9.82 -0.59 12.86
C ASP A 71 9.37 0.71 12.21
N TYR A 72 8.76 0.60 11.02
CA TYR A 72 8.21 1.75 10.34
C TYR A 72 6.79 1.51 9.87
N GLN A 73 6.00 2.56 10.00
CA GLN A 73 4.65 2.65 9.46
C GLN A 73 4.61 3.82 8.48
N GLN A 74 4.09 3.57 7.29
CA GLN A 74 3.94 4.58 6.26
C GLN A 74 2.49 4.60 5.80
N ARG A 75 1.91 5.81 5.82
CA ARG A 75 0.56 6.09 5.33
C ARG A 75 0.66 7.21 4.31
N TYR A 76 0.18 6.96 3.11
CA TYR A 76 0.06 8.01 2.11
C TYR A 76 -1.23 7.86 1.33
N ILE A 77 -1.73 9.02 0.91
CA ILE A 77 -2.94 9.17 0.12
C ILE A 77 -2.52 9.83 -1.17
N THR A 78 -2.87 9.21 -2.29
CA THR A 78 -2.55 9.69 -3.62
C THR A 78 -3.84 9.87 -4.40
N LEU A 79 -4.00 11.06 -4.99
CA LEU A 79 -5.05 11.31 -5.97
C LEU A 79 -4.46 11.09 -7.38
N SER A 80 -5.01 10.12 -8.11
CA SER A 80 -4.66 9.86 -9.50
C SER A 80 -5.76 10.39 -10.40
N LEU A 81 -5.40 10.99 -11.54
CA LEU A 81 -6.33 11.48 -12.54
C LEU A 81 -6.13 10.69 -13.83
N ASP A 82 -7.13 9.95 -14.26
CA ASP A 82 -7.11 9.16 -15.49
C ASP A 82 -7.85 9.92 -16.60
N LYS A 83 -7.19 10.15 -17.75
CA LYS A 83 -7.80 10.77 -18.93
C LYS A 83 -7.78 9.78 -20.09
N ASN A 84 -8.95 9.47 -20.65
CA ASN A 84 -9.04 8.69 -21.88
C ASN A 84 -9.02 9.67 -23.07
N PHE A 85 -8.17 9.38 -24.07
CA PHE A 85 -8.02 10.17 -25.31
C PHE A 85 -8.74 9.50 -26.48
#